data_AF-A0A150RB65-F1
#
_entry.id   AF-A0A150RB65-F1
#
_cell.length_a   1.000
_cell.length_b   1.000
_cell.length_c   1.000
_cell.angle_alpha   90.00
_cell.angle_beta   90.00
_cell.angle_gamma   90.00
#
_symmetry.space_group_name_H-M   'P 1'
#
loop_
_entity.id
_entity.type
_entity.pdbx_description
1 polymer ?
#
loop_
_entity_poly.entity_id
_entity_poly.type
_entity_poly.pdbx_seq_one_letter_code
_entity_poly.pdbx_strand_id
1 'polypeptide(L)'
;MPDARLEEVLRFIGANVRRIREKRGMTQQELADAAGIALRFLQKVEHAQSNVGVAVLVRLADVLGVRLGVLFRQRELPPVKRGRPRKARPREP
;
A
#
# COMPACT_ATOMS: atom_id res chain seq x y z
N MET A 1 -8.25 4.95 23.33
CA MET A 1 -7.03 4.41 22.68
C MET A 1 -7.47 3.69 21.43
N PRO A 2 -6.88 3.95 20.24
CA PRO A 2 -7.09 3.08 19.10
C PRO A 2 -6.69 1.65 19.50
N ASP A 3 -7.38 0.66 18.96
CA ASP A 3 -7.09 -0.74 19.22
C ASP A 3 -5.67 -1.08 18.73
N ALA A 4 -4.74 -1.33 19.67
CA ALA A 4 -3.34 -1.61 19.37
C ALA A 4 -3.16 -2.82 18.46
N ARG A 5 -4.10 -3.79 18.53
CA ARG A 5 -4.10 -4.96 17.66
C ARG A 5 -4.51 -4.58 16.24
N LEU A 6 -5.48 -3.68 16.09
CA LEU A 6 -5.86 -3.14 14.78
C LEU A 6 -4.69 -2.42 14.11
N GLU A 7 -3.98 -1.55 14.84
CA GLU A 7 -2.81 -0.84 14.30
C GLU A 7 -1.73 -1.79 13.82
N GLU A 8 -1.47 -2.86 14.56
CA GLU A 8 -0.52 -3.89 14.18
C GLU A 8 -0.93 -4.62 12.89
N VAL A 9 -2.21 -5.01 12.77
CA VAL A 9 -2.74 -5.64 11.56
C VAL A 9 -2.63 -4.70 10.35
N LEU A 10 -2.95 -3.42 10.52
CA LEU A 10 -2.80 -2.42 9.47
C LEU A 10 -1.34 -2.26 9.04
N ARG A 11 -0.38 -2.33 9.98
CA ARG A 11 1.06 -2.35 9.67
C ARG A 11 1.45 -3.56 8.82
N PHE A 12 0.95 -4.76 9.14
CA PHE A 12 1.23 -5.96 8.34
C PHE A 12 0.66 -5.85 6.93
N ILE A 13 -0.56 -5.35 6.79
CA ILE A 13 -1.21 -5.11 5.50
C ILE A 13 -0.37 -4.15 4.66
N GLY A 14 -0.03 -2.97 5.20
CA GLY A 14 0.76 -1.98 4.48
C GLY A 14 2.12 -2.52 4.04
N ALA A 15 2.79 -3.30 4.90
CA ALA A 15 4.07 -3.92 4.62
C ALA A 15 4.00 -4.90 3.45
N ASN A 16 3.00 -5.77 3.50
CA ASN A 16 2.84 -6.82 2.51
C ASN A 16 2.42 -6.25 1.16
N VAL A 17 1.50 -5.29 1.12
CA VAL A 17 1.10 -4.59 -0.10
C VAL A 17 2.33 -3.95 -0.76
N ARG A 18 3.08 -3.13 -0.02
CA ARG A 18 4.27 -2.46 -0.54
C ARG A 18 5.31 -3.44 -1.05
N ARG A 19 5.62 -4.47 -0.27
CA ARG A 19 6.63 -5.47 -0.63
C ARG A 19 6.25 -6.24 -1.89
N ILE A 20 5.00 -6.69 -2.00
CA ILE A 20 4.55 -7.48 -3.15
C ILE A 20 4.51 -6.58 -4.39
N ARG A 21 4.07 -5.33 -4.24
CA ARG A 21 4.14 -4.31 -5.29
C ARG A 21 5.57 -4.12 -5.80
N GLU A 22 6.53 -3.88 -4.91
CA GLU A 22 7.94 -3.69 -5.24
C GLU A 22 8.53 -4.95 -5.91
N LYS A 23 8.22 -6.16 -5.41
CA LYS A 23 8.64 -7.43 -6.04
C LYS A 23 8.08 -7.62 -7.45
N ARG A 24 6.96 -6.98 -7.77
CA ARG A 24 6.35 -7.00 -9.10
C ARG A 24 6.82 -5.85 -10.00
N GLY A 25 7.72 -4.99 -9.52
CA GLY A 25 8.20 -3.84 -10.28
C GLY A 25 7.16 -2.74 -10.50
N MET A 26 6.04 -2.78 -9.78
CA MET A 26 4.97 -1.79 -9.95
C MET A 26 5.25 -0.52 -9.15
N THR A 27 4.97 0.65 -9.72
CA THR A 27 4.85 1.92 -9.03
C THR A 27 3.57 1.97 -8.20
N GLN A 28 3.50 2.88 -7.22
CA GLN A 28 2.26 3.12 -6.46
C GLN A 28 1.12 3.57 -7.39
N GLN A 29 1.42 4.34 -8.44
CA GLN A 29 0.40 4.79 -9.38
C GLN A 29 -0.21 3.60 -10.13
N GLU A 30 0.62 2.72 -10.69
CA GLU A 30 0.15 1.53 -11.44
C GLU A 30 -0.69 0.59 -10.57
N LEU A 31 -0.29 0.36 -9.31
CA LEU A 31 -1.10 -0.46 -8.41
C LEU A 31 -2.43 0.23 -8.06
N ALA A 32 -2.42 1.54 -7.82
CA ALA A 32 -3.62 2.29 -7.48
C ALA A 32 -4.63 2.26 -8.64
N ASP A 33 -4.15 2.48 -9.87
CA ASP A 33 -4.97 2.45 -11.08
C ASP A 33 -5.54 1.05 -11.33
N ALA A 34 -4.70 0.01 -11.27
CA ALA A 34 -5.14 -1.37 -11.47
C ALA A 34 -6.13 -1.85 -10.40
N ALA A 35 -5.99 -1.39 -9.15
CA ALA A 35 -6.93 -1.72 -8.07
C ALA A 35 -8.17 -0.81 -8.03
N GLY A 36 -8.25 0.20 -8.90
CA GLY A 36 -9.36 1.16 -8.93
C GLY A 36 -9.50 1.95 -7.62
N ILE A 37 -8.38 2.43 -7.08
CA ILE A 37 -8.34 3.25 -5.86
C ILE A 37 -7.48 4.50 -6.07
N ALA A 38 -7.73 5.55 -5.29
CA ALA A 38 -6.91 6.76 -5.37
C ALA A 38 -5.46 6.49 -4.92
N LEU A 39 -4.47 7.05 -5.63
CA LEU A 39 -3.04 6.97 -5.24
C LEU A 39 -2.82 7.37 -3.78
N ARG A 40 -3.43 8.48 -3.34
CA ARG A 40 -3.32 8.97 -1.96
C ARG A 40 -3.85 7.94 -0.95
N PHE A 41 -4.87 7.18 -1.33
CA PHE A 41 -5.42 6.14 -0.47
C PHE A 41 -4.46 4.94 -0.41
N LEU A 42 -3.92 4.48 -1.54
CA LEU A 42 -2.88 3.45 -1.55
C LEU A 42 -1.67 3.85 -0.69
N GLN A 43 -1.22 5.10 -0.79
CA GLN A 43 -0.13 5.62 0.05
C GLN A 43 -0.47 5.53 1.53
N LYS A 44 -1.69 5.88 1.95
CA LYS A 44 -2.11 5.72 3.35
C LYS A 44 -2.14 4.25 3.76
N VAL A 45 -2.60 3.34 2.88
CA VAL A 45 -2.61 1.89 3.12
C VAL A 45 -1.19 1.36 3.32
N GLU A 46 -0.25 1.67 2.43
CA GLU A 46 1.15 1.23 2.55
C GLU A 46 1.85 1.76 3.80
N HIS A 47 1.39 2.89 4.36
CA HIS A 47 1.90 3.48 5.60
C HIS A 47 1.07 3.13 6.85
N ALA A 48 0.05 2.27 6.74
CA ALA A 48 -0.87 1.95 7.83
C ALA A 48 -1.57 3.18 8.47
N GLN A 49 -1.79 4.23 7.66
CA GLN A 49 -2.39 5.51 8.08
C GLN A 49 -3.89 5.60 7.80
N SER A 50 -4.52 4.53 7.34
CA SER A 50 -5.97 4.46 7.12
C SER A 50 -6.46 3.06 7.38
N ASN A 51 -7.65 2.96 7.96
CA ASN A 51 -8.40 1.72 7.89
C ASN A 51 -8.76 1.44 6.42
N VAL A 52 -8.69 0.17 6.02
CA VAL A 52 -8.92 -0.29 4.65
C VAL A 52 -10.02 -1.33 4.65
N GLY A 53 -11.05 -1.12 3.84
CA GLY A 53 -12.17 -2.05 3.73
C GLY A 53 -11.77 -3.35 3.04
N VAL A 54 -12.47 -4.44 3.37
CA VAL A 54 -12.23 -5.78 2.80
C VAL A 54 -12.31 -5.78 1.28
N ALA A 55 -13.25 -5.04 0.67
CA ALA A 55 -13.37 -4.94 -0.78
C ALA A 55 -12.12 -4.35 -1.46
N VAL A 56 -11.42 -3.40 -0.79
CA VAL A 56 -10.15 -2.87 -1.31
C VAL A 56 -9.05 -3.93 -1.15
N LEU A 57 -9.00 -4.63 -0.03
CA LEU A 57 -8.00 -5.67 0.21
C LEU A 57 -8.10 -6.81 -0.82
N VAL A 58 -9.33 -7.21 -1.18
CA VAL A 58 -9.58 -8.20 -2.24
C VAL A 58 -9.02 -7.69 -3.57
N ARG A 59 -9.39 -6.49 -4.00
CA ARG A 59 -8.87 -5.89 -5.26
C ARG A 59 -7.35 -5.80 -5.28
N LEU A 60 -6.74 -5.37 -4.16
CA LEU A 60 -5.29 -5.34 -4.04
C LEU A 60 -4.69 -6.74 -4.15
N ALA A 61 -5.28 -7.74 -3.50
CA ALA A 61 -4.80 -9.12 -3.56
C ALA A 61 -4.90 -9.70 -4.98
N ASP A 62 -5.98 -9.40 -5.71
CA ASP A 62 -6.20 -9.85 -7.09
C ASP A 62 -5.16 -9.22 -8.04
N VAL A 63 -4.99 -7.89 -7.98
CA VAL A 63 -3.98 -7.18 -8.80
C VAL A 63 -2.56 -7.61 -8.44
N LEU A 64 -2.30 -7.82 -7.14
CA LEU A 64 -1.05 -8.36 -6.63
C LEU A 64 -0.95 -9.89 -6.74
N GLY A 65 -1.91 -10.55 -7.41
CA GLY A 65 -1.98 -11.99 -7.68
C GLY A 65 -1.51 -12.86 -6.53
N VAL A 66 -2.02 -12.57 -5.32
CA VAL A 66 -1.77 -13.33 -4.10
C VAL A 66 -3.09 -13.65 -3.42
N ARG A 67 -3.11 -14.71 -2.60
CA ARG A 67 -4.26 -14.97 -1.72
C ARG A 67 -4.39 -13.85 -0.68
N LEU A 68 -5.62 -13.45 -0.36
CA LEU A 68 -5.93 -12.38 0.60
C LEU A 68 -5.17 -12.53 1.93
N GLY A 69 -5.11 -13.74 2.50
CA GLY A 69 -4.41 -14.01 3.76
C GLY A 69 -2.90 -13.70 3.74
N VAL A 70 -2.29 -13.56 2.56
CA VAL A 70 -0.89 -13.14 2.43
C VAL A 70 -0.70 -11.70 2.92
N LEU A 71 -1.71 -10.83 2.77
CA LEU A 71 -1.63 -9.43 3.22
C LEU A 71 -1.56 -9.32 4.74
N PHE A 72 -2.09 -10.30 5.48
CA PHE A 72 -2.16 -10.29 6.94
C PHE A 72 -0.96 -10.96 7.64
N ARG A 73 -0.01 -11.53 6.89
CA ARG A 73 1.13 -12.22 7.52
C ARG A 73 1.99 -11.23 8.31
N GLN A 74 2.24 -11.57 9.57
CA GLN A 74 3.10 -10.82 10.47
C GLN A 74 4.48 -10.59 9.83
N ARG A 75 4.83 -9.31 9.68
CA ARG A 75 6.12 -8.85 9.20
C ARG A 75 6.34 -7.42 9.66
N GLU A 76 7.54 -7.13 10.14
CA GLU A 76 7.92 -5.78 10.52
C GLU A 76 8.02 -4.88 9.28
N LEU A 77 7.45 -3.68 9.37
CA LEU A 77 7.59 -2.63 8.35
C LEU A 77 9.00 -2.03 8.44
N PRO A 78 9.73 -1.89 7.31
CA PRO A 78 10.88 -1.00 7.31
C PRO A 78 10.40 0.43 7.61
N PRO A 79 11.20 1.24 8.33
CA PRO A 79 10.83 2.59 8.70
C PRO A 79 10.45 3.43 7.47
N VAL A 80 9.37 4.22 7.60
CA VAL A 80 8.84 5.06 6.53
C VAL A 80 9.87 6.14 6.15
N LYS A 81 10.54 5.97 5.01
CA LYS A 81 11.35 7.03 4.42
C LYS A 81 10.42 8.04 3.73
N ARG A 82 10.36 9.28 4.25
CA ARG A 82 9.69 10.39 3.55
C ARG A 82 10.35 10.56 2.18
N GLY A 83 9.58 10.37 1.11
CA GLY A 83 10.11 10.53 -0.26
C GLY A 83 10.58 11.96 -0.52
N ARG A 84 11.71 12.12 -1.23
CA ARG A 84 12.14 13.43 -1.75
C ARG A 84 11.02 14.03 -2.62
N PRO A 85 10.75 15.35 -2.54
CA PRO A 85 9.77 15.99 -3.41
C PRO A 85 10.13 15.73 -4.87
N ARG A 86 9.12 15.37 -5.68
CA ARG A 86 9.32 15.18 -7.13
C ARG A 86 9.80 16.50 -7.73
N LYS A 87 10.96 16.48 -8.40
CA LYS A 87 11.42 17.59 -9.25
C LYS A 87 10.31 17.85 -10.29
N ALA A 88 9.84 19.08 -10.38
CA ALA A 88 8.82 19.48 -11.34
C ALA A 88 9.24 19.05 -12.75
N ARG A 89 8.36 18.36 -13.48
CA ARG A 89 8.57 18.12 -14.91
C ARG A 89 8.57 19.49 -15.60
N PRO A 90 9.56 19.82 -16.45
CA PRO A 90 9.50 21.04 -17.26
C PRO A 90 8.23 20.99 -18.12
N ARG A 91 7.53 22.13 -18.20
CA ARG A 91 6.52 22.31 -19.24
C ARG A 91 7.30 22.49 -20.55
N GLU A 92 7.10 21.59 -21.49
CA GLU A 92 7.54 21.78 -22.87
C GLU A 92 6.71 22.88 -23.55
N PRO A 93 7.28 23.55 -24.58
CA PRO A 93 7.11 24.99 -24.85
C PRO A 93 5.72 25.42 -25.30
#